data_AF-A0A9X3FZ83-F1
#
_entry.id   AF-A0A9X3FZ83-F1
#
_cell.length_a   1.000
_cell.length_b   1.000
_cell.length_c   1.000
_cell.angle_alpha   90.00
_cell.angle_beta   90.00
_cell.angle_gamma   90.00
#
_symmetry.space_group_name_H-M   'P 1'
#
loop_
_entity.id
_entity.type
_entity.pdbx_description
1 polymer ?
#
loop_
_entity_poly.entity_id
_entity_poly.type
_entity_poly.pdbx_seq_one_letter_code
_entity_poly.pdbx_strand_id
1 'polypeptide(L)'
;MRKALLPWVVITLLVLVTVAVVLFSWAGDRIDARVELAKAVLTLITAVLVTGVLSVALSWHSARRAHFDERTRVLSGALQELKAGVERVHLTRSLLAADRSATNAKAQVAGLSTARSHLQEVERERHVRGTEVAGEVQVMLDYLRTLRDEIGAHYADLDLESLREQRHREAVVAGRADQLRPPAAFMKTDLPRLGEFIDLEVFNRSTFTDAYRRARTTLTDWLAEAERRSGP
;
A
#
# COMPACT_ATOMS: atom_id res chain seq x y z
N MET A 1 -5.33 3.89 26.38
CA MET A 1 -4.36 3.07 27.15
C MET A 1 -3.91 3.65 28.50
N ARG A 2 -3.89 4.98 28.74
CA ARG A 2 -3.53 5.57 30.06
C ARG A 2 -4.34 5.01 31.26
N LYS A 3 -5.61 4.62 31.06
CA LYS A 3 -6.50 4.14 32.13
C LYS A 3 -6.21 2.71 32.60
N ALA A 4 -5.51 1.88 31.83
CA ALA A 4 -5.30 0.46 32.15
C ALA A 4 -4.03 0.18 32.98
N LEU A 5 -3.04 1.08 32.95
CA LEU A 5 -1.77 0.92 33.70
C LEU A 5 -1.83 1.52 35.11
N LEU A 6 -2.68 2.53 35.31
CA LEU A 6 -2.91 3.16 36.61
C LEU A 6 -3.31 2.16 37.72
N PRO A 7 -4.27 1.23 37.51
CA PRO A 7 -4.64 0.29 38.56
C PRO A 7 -3.51 -0.65 38.95
N TRP A 8 -2.69 -1.09 37.99
CA TRP A 8 -1.58 -2.00 38.29
C TRP A 8 -0.51 -1.34 39.13
N VAL A 9 -0.08 -0.12 38.79
CA VAL A 9 0.91 0.62 39.61
C VAL A 9 0.37 0.89 41.01
N VAL A 10 -0.92 1.24 41.13
CA VAL A 10 -1.57 1.45 42.42
C VAL A 10 -1.58 0.15 43.23
N ILE A 11 -1.93 -0.99 42.62
CA ILE A 11 -1.93 -2.31 43.28
C ILE A 11 -0.52 -2.68 43.77
N THR A 12 0.52 -2.53 42.94
CA THR A 12 1.90 -2.87 43.34
C THR A 12 2.39 -1.99 44.50
N LEU A 13 2.03 -0.70 44.47
CA LEU A 13 2.41 0.25 45.52
C LEU A 13 1.65 -0.03 46.83
N LEU A 14 0.38 -0.42 46.74
CA LEU A 14 -0.44 -0.81 47.89
C LEU A 14 0.09 -2.09 48.53
N VAL A 15 0.46 -3.09 47.74
CA VAL A 15 1.13 -4.32 48.23
C VAL A 15 2.44 -3.99 48.95
N LEU A 16 3.27 -3.10 48.38
CA LEU A 16 4.52 -2.65 48.99
C LEU A 16 4.31 -1.94 50.34
N VAL A 17 3.33 -1.04 50.42
CA VAL A 17 2.96 -0.37 51.66
C VAL A 17 2.44 -1.37 52.70
N THR A 18 1.64 -2.35 52.27
CA THR A 18 1.09 -3.38 53.16
C THR A 18 2.21 -4.25 53.75
N VAL A 19 3.14 -4.71 52.91
CA VAL A 19 4.32 -5.48 53.34
C VAL A 19 5.21 -4.66 54.28
N ALA A 20 5.41 -3.37 53.99
CA ALA A 20 6.18 -2.47 54.86
C ALA A 20 5.54 -2.31 56.24
N VAL A 21 4.21 -2.12 56.31
CA VAL A 21 3.47 -1.99 57.58
C VAL A 21 3.53 -3.28 58.40
N VAL A 22 3.35 -4.44 57.75
CA VAL A 22 3.45 -5.76 58.41
C VAL A 22 4.85 -5.95 58.99
N LEU A 23 5.90 -5.69 58.19
CA LEU A 23 7.29 -5.82 58.64
C LEU A 23 7.63 -4.85 59.78
N PHE A 24 7.13 -3.61 59.75
CA PHE A 24 7.35 -2.61 60.80
C PHE A 24 6.64 -2.99 62.11
N SER A 25 5.45 -3.59 62.03
CA SER A 25 4.70 -4.08 63.20
C SER A 25 5.37 -5.27 63.90
N TRP A 26 6.16 -6.07 63.16
CA TRP A 26 6.85 -7.25 63.67
C TRP A 26 8.25 -6.97 64.25
N ALA A 27 8.82 -5.79 64.03
CA ALA A 27 10.22 -5.51 64.33
C ALA A 27 10.57 -5.33 65.84
N GLY A 28 9.58 -5.33 66.76
CA GLY A 28 9.81 -5.15 68.20
C GLY A 28 10.46 -3.80 68.56
N ASP A 29 10.79 -3.57 69.84
CA ASP A 29 11.31 -2.28 70.37
C ASP A 29 12.79 -1.98 70.05
N ARG A 30 13.41 -2.76 69.16
CA ARG A 30 14.81 -2.54 68.75
C ARG A 30 14.86 -1.47 67.67
N ILE A 31 15.27 -0.26 68.06
CA ILE A 31 15.36 0.92 67.19
C ILE A 31 16.24 0.65 65.96
N ASP A 32 17.36 -0.06 66.13
CA ASP A 32 18.28 -0.38 65.03
C ASP A 32 17.64 -1.27 63.94
N ALA A 33 16.86 -2.27 64.35
CA ALA A 33 16.16 -3.17 63.42
C ALA A 33 15.10 -2.42 62.61
N ARG A 34 14.40 -1.44 63.21
CA ARG A 34 13.42 -0.61 62.50
C ARG A 34 14.07 0.30 61.46
N VAL A 35 15.24 0.86 61.75
CA VAL A 35 15.97 1.72 60.81
C VAL A 35 16.53 0.92 59.63
N GLU A 36 17.08 -0.27 59.89
CA GLU A 36 17.61 -1.14 58.84
C GLU A 36 16.49 -1.66 57.92
N LEU A 37 15.35 -2.05 58.50
CA LEU A 37 14.18 -2.48 57.76
C LEU A 37 13.56 -1.34 56.94
N ALA A 38 13.49 -0.12 57.49
CA ALA A 38 13.03 1.06 56.76
C ALA A 38 13.92 1.37 55.55
N LYS A 39 15.24 1.23 55.68
CA LYS A 39 16.18 1.38 54.55
C LYS A 39 15.92 0.34 53.47
N ALA A 40 15.74 -0.93 53.84
CA ALA A 40 15.47 -2.02 52.89
C ALA A 40 14.13 -1.84 52.15
N VAL A 41 13.09 -1.37 52.85
CA VAL A 41 11.80 -1.04 52.23
C VAL A 41 11.94 0.16 51.29
N LEU A 42 12.64 1.21 51.70
CA LEU A 42 12.85 2.40 50.87
C LEU A 42 13.62 2.06 49.59
N THR A 43 14.67 1.24 49.66
CA THR A 43 15.42 0.81 48.48
C THR A 43 14.58 -0.08 47.57
N LEU A 44 13.74 -0.96 48.12
CA LEU A 44 12.80 -1.79 47.34
C LEU A 44 11.75 -0.93 46.62
N ILE A 45 11.12 0.03 47.31
CA ILE A 45 10.17 0.97 46.71
C ILE A 45 10.85 1.76 45.59
N THR A 46 12.06 2.26 45.85
CA THR A 46 12.83 3.04 44.88
C THR A 46 13.19 2.19 43.66
N ALA A 47 13.63 0.94 43.85
CA ALA A 47 13.92 0.01 42.77
C ALA A 47 12.66 -0.29 41.93
N VAL A 48 11.52 -0.57 42.57
CA VAL A 48 10.26 -0.85 41.85
C VAL A 48 9.75 0.37 41.09
N LEU A 49 9.87 1.58 41.64
CA LEU A 49 9.51 2.81 40.94
C LEU A 49 10.42 3.05 39.73
N VAL A 50 11.74 2.93 39.91
CA VAL A 50 12.71 3.12 38.82
C VAL A 50 12.49 2.07 37.73
N THR A 51 12.39 0.79 38.08
CA THR A 51 12.16 -0.30 37.12
C THR A 51 10.79 -0.19 36.45
N GLY A 52 9.75 0.20 37.19
CA GLY A 52 8.40 0.38 36.65
C GLY A 52 8.30 1.53 35.65
N VAL A 53 8.86 2.71 35.99
CA VAL A 53 8.91 3.86 35.09
C VAL A 53 9.75 3.55 33.86
N LEU A 54 10.91 2.91 34.04
CA LEU A 54 11.77 2.50 32.93
C LEU A 54 11.07 1.49 32.02
N SER A 55 10.36 0.50 32.57
CA SER A 55 9.61 -0.48 31.79
C SER A 55 8.50 0.18 30.97
N VAL A 56 7.75 1.12 31.55
CA VAL A 56 6.73 1.89 30.83
C VAL A 56 7.35 2.74 29.73
N ALA A 57 8.44 3.45 30.02
CA ALA A 57 9.15 4.26 29.02
C ALA A 57 9.67 3.40 27.86
N LEU A 58 10.26 2.24 28.15
CA LEU A 58 10.71 1.29 27.14
C LEU A 58 9.56 0.70 26.33
N SER A 59 8.43 0.36 26.97
CA SER A 59 7.25 -0.16 26.27
C SER A 59 6.62 0.87 25.34
N TRP A 60 6.64 2.15 25.74
CA TRP A 60 6.15 3.23 24.91
C TRP A 60 7.08 3.49 23.72
N HIS A 61 8.40 3.46 23.97
CA HIS A 61 9.41 3.58 22.92
C HIS A 61 9.33 2.44 21.91
N SER A 62 9.18 1.20 22.37
CA SER A 62 9.05 0.02 21.50
C SER A 62 7.74 0.03 20.70
N ALA A 63 6.61 0.37 21.32
CA ALA A 63 5.33 0.50 20.63
C ALA A 63 5.39 1.61 19.56
N ARG A 64 6.04 2.73 19.88
CA ARG A 64 6.18 3.84 18.94
C ARG A 64 7.07 3.47 17.75
N ARG A 65 8.20 2.78 17.98
CA ARG A 65 9.04 2.24 16.89
C ARG A 65 8.26 1.26 16.03
N ALA A 66 7.57 0.29 16.64
CA ALA A 66 6.78 -0.68 15.91
C ALA A 66 5.73 -0.02 14.99
N HIS A 67 5.05 1.03 15.47
CA HIS A 67 4.11 1.79 14.64
C HIS A 67 4.76 2.51 13.46
N PHE A 68 5.97 3.05 13.63
CA PHE A 68 6.70 3.69 12.53
C PHE A 68 7.19 2.65 11.51
N ASP A 69 7.79 1.55 11.97
CA ASP A 69 8.26 0.48 11.09
C ASP A 69 7.10 -0.11 10.28
N GLU A 70 5.95 -0.31 10.92
CA GLU A 70 4.74 -0.79 10.26
C GLU A 70 4.24 0.20 9.21
N ARG A 71 4.24 1.50 9.53
CA ARG A 71 3.84 2.56 8.58
C ARG A 71 4.78 2.63 7.38
N THR A 72 6.10 2.58 7.61
CA THR A 72 7.11 2.58 6.54
C THR A 72 6.94 1.38 5.63
N ARG A 73 6.73 0.17 6.20
CA ARG A 73 6.49 -1.05 5.42
C ARG A 73 5.23 -0.92 4.54
N VAL A 74 4.12 -0.44 5.10
CA VAL A 74 2.86 -0.29 4.36
C VAL A 74 2.99 0.76 3.25
N LEU A 75 3.60 1.92 3.53
CA LEU A 75 3.81 2.96 2.52
C LEU A 75 4.74 2.50 1.40
N SER A 76 5.80 1.75 1.74
CA SER A 76 6.68 1.13 0.74
C SER A 76 5.93 0.11 -0.12
N GLY A 77 5.07 -0.71 0.49
CA GLY A 77 4.21 -1.64 -0.23
C GLY A 77 3.25 -0.93 -1.19
N ALA A 78 2.54 0.09 -0.70
CA ALA A 78 1.66 0.92 -1.52
C ALA A 78 2.40 1.57 -2.71
N LEU A 79 3.63 2.06 -2.49
CA LEU A 79 4.45 2.63 -3.56
C LEU A 79 4.89 1.57 -4.58
N GLN A 80 5.19 0.35 -4.14
CA GLN A 80 5.53 -0.76 -5.02
C GLN A 80 4.34 -1.19 -5.87
N GLU A 81 3.16 -1.34 -5.27
CA GLU A 81 1.93 -1.68 -5.99
C GLU A 81 1.53 -0.59 -6.99
N LEU A 82 1.67 0.68 -6.61
CA LEU A 82 1.45 1.82 -7.51
C LEU A 82 2.36 1.73 -8.75
N LYS A 83 3.65 1.44 -8.55
CA LYS A 83 4.62 1.28 -9.65
C LYS A 83 4.27 0.07 -10.52
N ALA A 84 3.98 -1.08 -9.90
CA ALA A 84 3.63 -2.31 -10.62
C ALA A 84 2.39 -2.11 -11.50
N GLY A 85 1.36 -1.45 -10.96
CA GLY A 85 0.16 -1.10 -11.72
C GLY A 85 0.47 -0.24 -12.94
N VAL A 86 1.26 0.82 -12.77
CA VAL A 86 1.63 1.74 -13.86
C VAL A 86 2.57 1.10 -14.88
N GLU A 87 3.54 0.30 -14.45
CA GLU A 87 4.39 -0.49 -15.34
C GLU A 87 3.57 -1.43 -16.21
N ARG A 88 2.55 -2.07 -15.62
CA ARG A 88 1.65 -2.93 -16.37
C ARG A 88 0.86 -2.14 -17.42
N VAL A 89 0.40 -0.93 -17.10
CA VAL A 89 -0.25 -0.03 -18.08
C VAL A 89 0.71 0.33 -19.21
N HIS A 90 1.95 0.72 -18.90
CA HIS A 90 2.96 1.05 -19.92
C HIS A 90 3.31 -0.14 -20.82
N LEU A 91 3.41 -1.34 -20.26
CA LEU A 91 3.64 -2.57 -21.02
C LEU A 91 2.47 -2.83 -21.98
N THR A 92 1.24 -2.82 -21.45
CA THR A 92 0.02 -3.01 -22.26
C THR A 92 -0.08 -1.98 -23.38
N ARG A 93 0.18 -0.70 -23.07
CA ARG A 93 0.23 0.36 -24.08
C ARG A 93 1.25 0.08 -25.18
N SER A 94 2.46 -0.31 -24.78
CA SER A 94 3.57 -0.56 -25.72
C SER A 94 3.26 -1.76 -26.61
N LEU A 95 2.64 -2.81 -26.07
CA LEU A 95 2.17 -3.96 -26.84
C LEU A 95 1.08 -3.58 -27.84
N LEU A 96 0.11 -2.74 -27.44
CA LEU A 96 -0.94 -2.23 -28.34
C LEU A 96 -0.39 -1.27 -29.40
N ALA A 97 0.64 -0.51 -29.05
CA ALA A 97 1.33 0.35 -30.01
C ALA A 97 2.09 -0.46 -31.06
N ALA A 98 2.70 -1.58 -30.65
CA ALA A 98 3.47 -2.45 -31.51
C ALA A 98 2.60 -3.30 -32.44
N ASP A 99 1.46 -3.82 -31.94
CA ASP A 99 0.49 -4.56 -32.74
C ASP A 99 -0.93 -4.07 -32.47
N ARG A 100 -1.52 -3.45 -33.50
CA ARG A 100 -2.89 -2.88 -33.45
C ARG A 100 -3.97 -3.87 -33.88
N SER A 101 -3.65 -5.15 -34.00
CA SER A 101 -4.61 -6.20 -34.33
C SER A 101 -5.72 -6.34 -33.28
N ALA A 102 -6.89 -6.79 -33.72
CA ALA A 102 -8.02 -7.05 -32.83
C ALA A 102 -7.70 -8.17 -31.83
N THR A 103 -6.91 -9.15 -32.27
CA THR A 103 -6.38 -10.23 -31.44
C THR A 103 -5.55 -9.69 -30.27
N ASN A 104 -4.61 -8.78 -30.53
CA ASN A 104 -3.79 -8.19 -29.48
C ASN A 104 -4.60 -7.27 -28.57
N ALA A 105 -5.52 -6.46 -29.12
CA ALA A 105 -6.44 -5.63 -28.34
C ALA A 105 -7.20 -6.45 -27.28
N LYS A 106 -7.75 -7.60 -27.67
CA LYS A 106 -8.42 -8.53 -26.75
C LYS A 106 -7.46 -9.12 -25.72
N ALA A 107 -6.28 -9.56 -26.14
CA ALA A 107 -5.28 -10.14 -25.23
C ALA A 107 -4.85 -9.14 -24.14
N GLN A 108 -4.77 -7.85 -24.48
CA GLN A 108 -4.35 -6.82 -23.55
C GLN A 108 -5.41 -6.39 -22.53
N VAL A 109 -6.68 -6.79 -22.66
CA VAL A 109 -7.72 -6.56 -21.64
C VAL A 109 -7.30 -7.15 -20.28
N ALA A 110 -6.68 -8.34 -20.30
CA ALA A 110 -6.14 -8.96 -19.09
C ALA A 110 -5.05 -8.09 -18.46
N GLY A 111 -4.19 -7.47 -19.27
CA GLY A 111 -3.14 -6.56 -18.80
C GLY A 111 -3.71 -5.34 -18.08
N LEU A 112 -4.75 -4.71 -18.65
CA LEU A 112 -5.45 -3.59 -18.00
C LEU A 112 -6.14 -4.02 -16.69
N SER A 113 -6.69 -5.23 -16.65
CA SER A 113 -7.30 -5.77 -15.42
C SER A 113 -6.26 -6.01 -14.32
N THR A 114 -5.08 -6.53 -14.66
CA THR A 114 -3.97 -6.69 -13.71
C THR A 114 -3.52 -5.34 -13.17
N ALA A 115 -3.33 -4.34 -14.04
CA ALA A 115 -2.97 -2.99 -13.62
C ALA A 115 -4.00 -2.39 -12.65
N ARG A 116 -5.29 -2.56 -12.95
CA ARG A 116 -6.40 -2.14 -12.08
C ARG A 116 -6.34 -2.83 -10.72
N SER A 117 -6.02 -4.11 -10.65
CA SER A 117 -5.90 -4.85 -9.38
C SER A 117 -4.86 -4.21 -8.45
N HIS A 118 -3.64 -3.97 -8.98
CA HIS A 118 -2.58 -3.30 -8.23
C HIS A 118 -3.02 -1.92 -7.72
N LEU A 119 -3.66 -1.12 -8.57
CA LEU A 119 -4.16 0.19 -8.16
C LEU A 119 -5.26 0.10 -7.08
N GLN A 120 -6.13 -0.90 -7.15
CA GLN A 120 -7.14 -1.13 -6.10
C GLN A 120 -6.53 -1.57 -4.77
N GLU A 121 -5.39 -2.28 -4.79
CA GLU A 121 -4.66 -2.62 -3.57
C GLU A 121 -4.12 -1.34 -2.90
N VAL A 122 -3.51 -0.43 -3.67
CA VAL A 122 -3.07 0.88 -3.18
C VAL A 122 -4.21 1.68 -2.57
N GLU A 123 -5.37 1.74 -3.24
CA GLU A 123 -6.56 2.48 -2.76
C GLU A 123 -7.06 1.95 -1.40
N ARG A 124 -6.99 0.63 -1.21
CA ARG A 124 -7.46 -0.06 0.00
C ARG A 124 -6.50 0.02 1.16
N GLU A 125 -5.25 0.43 0.93
CA GLU A 125 -4.26 0.53 1.98
C GLU A 125 -4.69 1.52 3.07
N ARG A 126 -4.64 1.08 4.32
CA ARG A 126 -5.24 1.81 5.46
C ARG A 126 -4.66 3.21 5.68
N HIS A 127 -3.41 3.44 5.27
CA HIS A 127 -2.73 4.73 5.38
C HIS A 127 -2.94 5.63 4.16
N VAL A 128 -3.51 5.08 3.09
CA VAL A 128 -3.84 5.77 1.83
C VAL A 128 -5.33 6.10 1.78
N ARG A 129 -6.18 5.24 2.35
CA ARG A 129 -7.63 5.41 2.34
C ARG A 129 -8.05 6.77 2.90
N GLY A 130 -8.86 7.49 2.12
CA GLY A 130 -9.39 8.80 2.50
C GLY A 130 -8.39 9.96 2.38
N THR A 131 -7.27 9.75 1.71
CA THR A 131 -6.24 10.77 1.46
C THR A 131 -6.23 11.23 0.00
N GLU A 132 -5.43 12.25 -0.31
CA GLU A 132 -5.22 12.71 -1.69
C GLU A 132 -4.70 11.61 -2.61
N VAL A 133 -3.84 10.70 -2.11
CA VAL A 133 -3.32 9.57 -2.90
C VAL A 133 -4.45 8.65 -3.35
N ALA A 134 -5.45 8.38 -2.49
CA ALA A 134 -6.61 7.58 -2.88
C ALA A 134 -7.42 8.27 -3.98
N GLY A 135 -7.55 9.61 -3.93
CA GLY A 135 -8.19 10.40 -4.98
C GLY A 135 -7.46 10.29 -6.32
N GLU A 136 -6.13 10.40 -6.31
CA GLU A 136 -5.31 10.24 -7.53
C GLU A 136 -5.37 8.80 -8.08
N VAL A 137 -5.38 7.80 -7.19
CA VAL A 137 -5.57 6.39 -7.57
C VAL A 137 -6.93 6.17 -8.20
N GLN A 138 -7.98 6.80 -7.67
CA GLN A 138 -9.31 6.74 -8.25
C GLN A 138 -9.34 7.35 -9.66
N VAL A 139 -8.66 8.48 -9.90
CA VAL A 139 -8.54 9.08 -11.25
C VAL A 139 -7.91 8.10 -12.25
N MET A 140 -6.85 7.40 -11.84
CA MET A 140 -6.21 6.37 -12.68
C MET A 140 -7.16 5.18 -12.93
N LEU A 141 -7.86 4.71 -11.91
CA LEU A 141 -8.84 3.62 -12.02
C LEU A 141 -9.99 3.97 -12.97
N ASP A 142 -10.48 5.21 -12.91
CA ASP A 142 -11.53 5.71 -13.78
C ASP A 142 -11.04 5.84 -15.23
N TYR A 143 -9.80 6.30 -15.44
CA TYR A 143 -9.17 6.29 -16.76
C TYR A 143 -9.12 4.85 -17.34
N LEU A 144 -8.62 3.87 -16.58
CA LEU A 144 -8.58 2.47 -17.04
C LEU A 144 -9.97 1.89 -17.28
N ARG A 145 -10.96 2.27 -16.47
CA ARG A 145 -12.35 1.89 -16.67
C ARG A 145 -12.89 2.45 -17.99
N THR A 146 -12.63 3.71 -18.30
CA THR A 146 -13.09 4.33 -19.54
C THR A 146 -12.52 3.66 -20.80
N LEU A 147 -11.28 3.17 -20.73
CA LEU A 147 -10.66 2.37 -21.80
C LEU A 147 -11.30 0.99 -21.93
N ARG A 148 -11.46 0.29 -20.80
CA ARG A 148 -12.09 -1.03 -20.79
C ARG A 148 -13.53 -0.97 -21.29
N ASP A 149 -14.29 0.06 -20.91
CA ASP A 149 -15.69 0.22 -21.31
C ASP A 149 -15.78 0.49 -22.83
N GLU A 150 -14.83 1.25 -23.42
CA GLU A 150 -14.74 1.42 -24.87
C GLU A 150 -14.41 0.10 -25.59
N ILE A 151 -13.40 -0.63 -25.13
CA ILE A 151 -13.07 -1.96 -25.67
C ILE A 151 -14.26 -2.92 -25.53
N GLY A 152 -14.97 -2.85 -24.40
CA GLY A 152 -16.15 -3.66 -24.11
C GLY A 152 -17.31 -3.36 -25.06
N ALA A 153 -17.54 -2.09 -25.39
CA ALA A 153 -18.58 -1.68 -26.33
C ALA A 153 -18.35 -2.24 -27.75
N HIS A 154 -17.07 -2.40 -28.14
CA HIS A 154 -16.67 -2.93 -29.45
C HIS A 154 -16.18 -4.37 -29.41
N TYR A 155 -16.41 -5.09 -28.29
CA TYR A 155 -15.83 -6.41 -28.10
C TYR A 155 -16.29 -7.43 -29.16
N ALA A 156 -17.55 -7.35 -29.59
CA ALA A 156 -18.10 -8.21 -30.64
C ALA A 156 -17.44 -7.95 -32.01
N ASP A 157 -17.20 -6.68 -32.35
CA ASP A 157 -16.53 -6.29 -33.59
C ASP A 157 -15.07 -6.76 -33.59
N LEU A 158 -14.37 -6.58 -32.45
CA LEU A 158 -13.02 -7.08 -32.24
C LEU A 158 -12.95 -8.62 -32.33
N ASP A 159 -13.99 -9.32 -31.84
CA ASP A 159 -14.06 -10.78 -31.94
C ASP A 159 -14.19 -11.24 -33.40
N LEU A 160 -15.13 -10.65 -34.14
CA LEU A 160 -15.33 -10.93 -35.56
C LEU A 160 -14.08 -10.64 -36.38
N GLU A 161 -13.41 -9.52 -36.13
CA GLU A 161 -12.18 -9.19 -36.83
C GLU A 161 -11.03 -10.14 -36.46
N SER A 162 -10.89 -10.51 -35.18
CA SER A 162 -9.88 -11.50 -34.77
C SER A 162 -10.06 -12.85 -35.46
N LEU A 163 -11.32 -13.29 -35.67
CA LEU A 163 -11.62 -14.51 -36.44
C LEU A 163 -11.27 -14.36 -37.92
N ARG A 164 -11.49 -13.19 -38.52
CA ARG A 164 -11.11 -12.93 -39.92
C ARG A 164 -9.59 -12.92 -40.09
N GLU A 165 -8.87 -12.27 -39.17
CA GLU A 165 -7.41 -12.27 -39.11
C GLU A 165 -6.88 -13.72 -39.03
N GLN A 166 -7.43 -14.52 -38.13
CA GLN A 166 -7.00 -15.90 -37.93
C GLN A 166 -7.25 -16.77 -39.17
N ARG A 167 -8.46 -16.73 -39.76
CA ARG A 167 -8.76 -17.48 -40.99
C ARG A 167 -7.84 -17.11 -42.14
N HIS A 168 -7.46 -15.83 -42.23
CA HIS A 168 -6.57 -15.37 -43.28
C HIS A 168 -5.13 -15.86 -43.07
N ARG A 169 -4.64 -15.84 -41.82
CA ARG A 169 -3.35 -16.46 -41.46
C ARG A 169 -3.32 -17.94 -41.81
N GLU A 170 -4.38 -18.68 -41.49
CA GLU A 170 -4.53 -20.10 -41.83
C GLU A 170 -4.56 -20.34 -43.35
N ALA A 171 -5.20 -19.43 -44.12
CA ALA A 171 -5.19 -19.50 -45.57
C ALA A 171 -3.78 -19.31 -46.15
N VAL A 172 -3.00 -18.38 -45.61
CA VAL A 172 -1.60 -18.17 -46.01
C VAL A 172 -0.73 -19.39 -45.69
N VAL A 173 -0.83 -19.92 -44.47
CA VAL A 173 -0.09 -21.12 -44.05
C VAL A 173 -0.46 -22.34 -44.90
N ALA A 174 -1.74 -22.45 -45.29
CA ALA A 174 -2.22 -23.53 -46.16
C ALA A 174 -1.91 -23.31 -47.65
N GLY A 175 -1.18 -22.25 -48.03
CA GLY A 175 -0.87 -21.92 -49.43
C GLY A 175 -2.09 -21.51 -50.27
N ARG A 176 -3.21 -21.15 -49.63
CA ARG A 176 -4.45 -20.66 -50.25
C ARG A 176 -4.48 -19.14 -50.42
N ALA A 177 -3.51 -18.44 -49.86
CA ALA A 177 -3.32 -17.00 -50.02
C ALA A 177 -1.83 -16.68 -50.06
N ASP A 178 -1.44 -15.76 -50.95
CA ASP A 178 -0.02 -15.47 -51.21
C ASP A 178 0.58 -14.45 -50.22
N GLN A 179 -0.26 -13.70 -49.51
CA GLN A 179 0.18 -12.60 -48.62
C GLN A 179 -0.68 -12.51 -47.38
N LEU A 180 -0.03 -12.14 -46.26
CA LEU A 180 -0.71 -11.72 -45.04
C LEU A 180 -1.35 -10.35 -45.25
N ARG A 181 -2.68 -10.28 -45.17
CA ARG A 181 -3.40 -9.01 -45.09
C ARG A 181 -2.94 -8.24 -43.85
N PRO A 182 -2.60 -6.95 -43.97
CA PRO A 182 -2.32 -6.12 -42.81
C PRO A 182 -3.58 -6.05 -41.93
N PRO A 183 -3.43 -6.11 -40.59
CA PRO A 183 -4.55 -6.02 -39.68
C PRO A 183 -5.33 -4.72 -39.94
N ALA A 184 -6.67 -4.80 -39.91
CA ALA A 184 -7.50 -3.62 -40.03
C ALA A 184 -7.16 -2.66 -38.87
N ALA A 185 -6.77 -1.42 -39.20
CA ALA A 185 -6.37 -0.45 -38.19
C ALA A 185 -7.61 0.07 -37.42
N PHE A 186 -8.04 -0.65 -36.38
CA PHE A 186 -9.27 -0.41 -35.61
C PHE A 186 -9.24 0.80 -34.65
N MET A 187 -8.27 1.70 -34.75
CA MET A 187 -7.76 2.38 -33.53
C MET A 187 -7.99 3.89 -33.43
N LYS A 188 -8.24 4.64 -34.51
CA LYS A 188 -8.41 6.11 -34.41
C LYS A 188 -9.82 6.61 -34.67
N THR A 189 -10.54 5.98 -35.59
CA THR A 189 -11.92 6.35 -35.93
C THR A 189 -12.95 5.64 -35.05
N ASP A 190 -12.70 4.39 -34.71
CA ASP A 190 -13.70 3.54 -34.02
C ASP A 190 -13.46 3.44 -32.51
N LEU A 191 -12.21 3.66 -32.05
CA LEU A 191 -11.80 3.53 -30.65
C LEU A 191 -10.94 4.72 -30.20
N PRO A 192 -11.53 5.94 -30.11
CA PRO A 192 -10.76 7.16 -29.86
C PRO A 192 -9.93 7.12 -28.57
N ARG A 193 -10.47 6.59 -27.46
CA ARG A 193 -9.72 6.55 -26.18
C ARG A 193 -8.56 5.57 -26.26
N LEU A 194 -8.75 4.42 -26.90
CA LEU A 194 -7.67 3.47 -27.15
C LEU A 194 -6.60 4.08 -28.06
N GLY A 195 -7.00 4.87 -29.05
CA GLY A 195 -6.10 5.65 -29.90
C GLY A 195 -5.26 6.65 -29.09
N GLU A 196 -5.89 7.43 -28.22
CA GLU A 196 -5.21 8.36 -27.30
C GLU A 196 -4.29 7.63 -26.32
N PHE A 197 -4.71 6.47 -25.82
CA PHE A 197 -3.91 5.64 -24.92
C PHE A 197 -2.63 5.15 -25.57
N ILE A 198 -2.72 4.67 -26.81
CA ILE A 198 -1.57 4.14 -27.56
C ILE A 198 -0.57 5.25 -27.91
N ASP A 199 -1.05 6.44 -28.24
CA ASP A 199 -0.23 7.60 -28.55
C ASP A 199 0.57 8.06 -27.32
N LEU A 200 1.89 7.95 -27.38
CA LEU A 200 2.76 8.24 -26.25
C LEU A 200 2.67 9.70 -25.80
N GLU A 201 2.58 10.63 -26.74
CA GLU A 201 2.55 12.06 -26.42
C GLU A 201 1.23 12.48 -25.79
N VAL A 202 0.12 11.88 -26.26
CA VAL A 202 -1.21 12.11 -25.68
C VAL A 202 -1.28 11.44 -24.30
N PHE A 203 -0.85 10.18 -24.19
CA PHE A 203 -0.83 9.45 -22.92
C PHE A 203 0.02 10.14 -21.84
N ASN A 204 1.18 10.68 -22.20
CA ASN A 204 2.04 11.40 -21.25
C ASN A 204 1.42 12.71 -20.72
N ARG A 205 0.45 13.26 -21.45
CA ARG A 205 -0.34 14.45 -21.07
C ARG A 205 -1.71 14.10 -20.48
N SER A 206 -2.01 12.81 -20.31
CA SER A 206 -3.29 12.36 -19.80
C SER A 206 -3.44 12.57 -18.29
N THR A 207 -4.69 12.57 -17.83
CA THR A 207 -5.03 12.60 -16.40
C THR A 207 -4.45 11.41 -15.63
N PHE A 208 -4.25 10.26 -16.29
CA PHE A 208 -3.60 9.09 -15.71
C PHE A 208 -2.15 9.39 -15.31
N THR A 209 -1.35 9.91 -16.24
CA THR A 209 0.08 10.16 -16.01
C THR A 209 0.28 11.26 -14.96
N ASP A 210 -0.56 12.29 -14.98
CA ASP A 210 -0.51 13.35 -13.98
C ASP A 210 -0.92 12.86 -12.60
N ALA A 211 -1.98 12.05 -12.50
CA ALA A 211 -2.40 11.44 -11.24
C ALA A 211 -1.33 10.51 -10.66
N TYR A 212 -0.70 9.67 -11.49
CA TYR A 212 0.44 8.86 -11.07
C TYR A 212 1.58 9.72 -10.52
N ARG A 213 1.96 10.80 -11.23
CA ARG A 213 3.04 11.69 -10.78
C ARG A 213 2.74 12.27 -9.40
N ARG A 214 1.50 12.76 -9.18
CA ARG A 214 1.07 13.30 -7.88
C ARG A 214 1.06 12.24 -6.79
N ALA A 215 0.39 11.11 -7.03
CA ALA A 215 0.33 9.99 -6.08
C ALA A 215 1.73 9.50 -5.66
N ARG A 216 2.62 9.32 -6.64
CA ARG A 216 4.00 8.85 -6.42
C ARG A 216 4.79 9.85 -5.58
N THR A 217 4.75 11.13 -5.91
CA THR A 217 5.45 12.17 -5.15
C THR A 217 4.95 12.20 -3.71
N THR A 218 3.64 12.28 -3.50
CA THR A 218 3.06 12.28 -2.15
C THR A 218 3.45 11.04 -1.34
N LEU A 219 3.35 9.83 -1.91
CA LEU A 219 3.75 8.60 -1.22
C LEU A 219 5.24 8.58 -0.87
N THR A 220 6.09 9.08 -1.78
CA THR A 220 7.54 9.18 -1.54
C THR A 220 7.85 10.17 -0.42
N ASP A 221 7.17 11.31 -0.39
CA ASP A 221 7.32 12.32 0.65
C ASP A 221 6.86 11.79 2.02
N TRP A 222 5.74 11.05 2.05
CA TRP A 222 5.25 10.41 3.27
C TRP A 222 6.18 9.31 3.77
N LEU A 223 6.79 8.55 2.86
CA LEU A 223 7.76 7.52 3.19
C LEU A 223 9.03 8.16 3.78
N ALA A 224 9.58 9.18 3.12
CA ALA A 224 10.74 9.92 3.61
C ALA A 224 10.46 10.56 4.99
N GLU A 225 9.26 11.10 5.20
CA GLU A 225 8.86 11.63 6.51
C GLU A 225 8.73 10.55 7.58
N ALA A 226 8.21 9.37 7.24
CA ALA A 226 8.16 8.23 8.16
C ALA A 226 9.57 7.76 8.54
N GLU A 227 10.48 7.68 7.57
CA GLU A 227 11.88 7.31 7.79
C GLU A 227 12.62 8.32 8.67
N ARG A 228 12.46 9.63 8.43
CA ARG A 228 13.04 10.69 9.28
C ARG A 228 12.57 10.60 10.72
N ARG A 229 11.32 10.22 10.95
CA ARG A 229 10.75 10.05 12.31
C ARG A 229 11.13 8.73 12.98
N SER A 230 11.56 7.74 12.21
CA SER A 230 12.10 6.47 12.72
C SER A 230 13.60 6.52 13.05
N GLY A 231 14.33 7.52 12.54
CA GLY A 231 15.75 7.74 12.84
C GLY A 231 16.02 8.02 14.33
N PRO A 232 17.21 7.64 14.83
CA PRO A 232 17.60 7.75 16.24
C PRO A 232 17.67 9.19 16.77
#